data_AF-A0A1Z8Z2R6-F1
#
_entry.id   AF-A0A1Z8Z2R6-F1
#
_cell.length_a   1.000
_cell.length_b   1.000
_cell.length_c   1.000
_cell.angle_alpha   90.00
_cell.angle_beta   90.00
_cell.angle_gamma   90.00
#
_symmetry.space_group_name_H-M   'P 1'
#
loop_
_entity.id
_entity.type
_entity.pdbx_description
1 polymer ?
#
loop_
_entity_poly.entity_id
_entity_poly.type
_entity_poly.pdbx_seq_one_letter_code
_entity_poly.pdbx_strand_id
1 'polypeptide(L)'
;MLLNLPPSWIDRLCEASSSNMLRFGNTSGTFWEGEGDLILNDDFFGGENVEFSFNREQVRLLKNVRWSFKPSFNSAEGLILKVNIKHPSLRWKNKKSIYISYDSVKLPAGNLNLKKLEIGRVGGLLGTINPKFVFSASWSNIKMSKIDNKGEDFDMIFKLNDFETSLSNFKPLGSYRFDLKSKNSQFFWSVNAKPGSIIKIVGKGQIVDSLVGRVKLKCTRYCEYLVSLLEVVGRKNGEEYEVFFGG
;
A
#
# COMPACT_ATOMS: atom_id res chain seq x y z
N MET A 1 -33.49 -2.51 -11.68
CA MET A 1 -32.40 -3.50 -11.86
C MET A 1 -31.06 -3.06 -11.22
N LEU A 2 -30.77 -1.77 -11.07
CA LEU A 2 -29.54 -1.24 -10.42
C LEU A 2 -29.38 -1.55 -8.92
N LEU A 3 -30.42 -2.03 -8.23
CA LEU A 3 -30.41 -2.31 -6.79
C LEU A 3 -29.70 -3.63 -6.40
N ASN A 4 -29.51 -4.56 -7.34
CA ASN A 4 -28.95 -5.89 -7.07
C ASN A 4 -27.61 -6.13 -7.80
N LEU A 5 -26.75 -5.12 -7.82
CA LEU A 5 -25.39 -5.30 -8.34
C LEU A 5 -24.63 -6.31 -7.45
N PRO A 6 -23.96 -7.32 -8.04
CA PRO A 6 -23.31 -8.36 -7.27
C PRO A 6 -22.11 -7.79 -6.50
N PRO A 7 -21.79 -8.33 -5.32
CA PRO A 7 -20.70 -7.83 -4.48
C PRO A 7 -19.34 -7.93 -5.18
N SER A 8 -19.15 -8.88 -6.11
CA SER A 8 -17.92 -9.03 -6.90
C SER A 8 -17.56 -7.81 -7.76
N TRP A 9 -18.49 -6.88 -8.01
CA TRP A 9 -18.15 -5.62 -8.70
C TRP A 9 -17.22 -4.73 -7.87
N ILE A 10 -17.19 -4.90 -6.54
CA ILE A 10 -16.23 -4.20 -5.68
C ILE A 10 -14.80 -4.65 -5.96
N ASP A 11 -14.63 -5.93 -6.34
CA ASP A 11 -13.33 -6.51 -6.69
C ASP A 11 -12.75 -5.76 -7.89
N ARG A 12 -13.52 -5.69 -8.98
CA ARG A 12 -13.13 -4.97 -10.20
C ARG A 12 -12.84 -3.50 -9.96
N LEU A 13 -13.64 -2.83 -9.13
CA LEU A 13 -13.41 -1.43 -8.79
C LEU A 13 -12.10 -1.26 -7.99
N CYS A 14 -11.83 -2.15 -7.05
CA CYS A 14 -10.60 -2.17 -6.27
C CYS A 14 -9.38 -2.44 -7.16
N GLU A 15 -9.43 -3.46 -8.01
CA GLU A 15 -8.38 -3.81 -8.95
C GLU A 15 -8.06 -2.62 -9.87
N ALA A 16 -9.06 -2.04 -10.53
CA ALA A 16 -8.88 -0.87 -11.38
C ALA A 16 -8.30 0.35 -10.63
N SER A 17 -8.78 0.62 -9.41
CA SER A 17 -8.34 1.77 -8.61
C SER A 17 -6.93 1.62 -8.01
N SER A 18 -6.44 0.40 -7.90
CA SER A 18 -5.15 0.07 -7.28
C SER A 18 -4.10 -0.33 -8.31
N SER A 19 -4.37 -0.12 -9.61
CA SER A 19 -3.51 -0.58 -10.71
C SER A 19 -3.19 -2.07 -10.59
N ASN A 20 -4.23 -2.88 -10.31
CA ASN A 20 -4.18 -4.31 -10.06
C ASN A 20 -3.40 -4.77 -8.82
N MET A 21 -2.96 -3.87 -7.93
CA MET A 21 -2.22 -4.25 -6.71
C MET A 21 -3.10 -4.90 -5.64
N LEU A 22 -4.37 -4.48 -5.55
CA LEU A 22 -5.30 -4.90 -4.50
C LEU A 22 -6.59 -5.43 -5.10
N ARG A 23 -7.14 -6.45 -4.45
CA ARG A 23 -8.39 -7.07 -4.84
C ARG A 23 -9.26 -7.41 -3.63
N PHE A 24 -10.56 -7.58 -3.85
CA PHE A 24 -11.51 -8.07 -2.85
C PHE A 24 -11.89 -9.53 -3.13
N GLY A 25 -11.52 -10.42 -2.21
CA GLY A 25 -11.92 -11.83 -2.24
C GLY A 25 -12.99 -12.16 -1.20
N ASN A 26 -13.55 -13.37 -1.29
CA ASN A 26 -14.53 -13.90 -0.32
C ASN A 26 -15.67 -12.92 -0.01
N THR A 27 -16.24 -12.32 -1.06
CA THR A 27 -17.24 -11.26 -0.90
C THR A 27 -18.64 -11.82 -0.66
N SER A 28 -19.43 -11.12 0.14
CA SER A 28 -20.84 -11.44 0.41
C SER A 28 -21.70 -10.16 0.48
N GLY A 29 -23.02 -10.32 0.37
CA GLY A 29 -23.97 -9.21 0.32
C GLY A 29 -24.16 -8.68 -1.11
N THR A 30 -24.12 -7.36 -1.27
CA THR A 30 -24.30 -6.66 -2.55
C THR A 30 -23.18 -5.67 -2.79
N PHE A 31 -23.09 -5.13 -4.01
CA PHE A 31 -22.21 -4.00 -4.30
C PHE A 31 -22.48 -2.81 -3.37
N TRP A 32 -23.74 -2.56 -3.03
CA TRP A 32 -24.14 -1.41 -2.21
C TRP A 32 -23.82 -1.59 -0.73
N GLU A 33 -24.01 -2.79 -0.20
CA GLU A 33 -23.72 -3.12 1.19
C GLU A 33 -23.28 -4.58 1.27
N GLY A 34 -22.08 -4.80 1.79
CA GLY A 34 -21.46 -6.12 1.80
C GLY A 34 -20.19 -6.16 2.63
N GLU A 35 -19.55 -7.33 2.60
CA GLU A 35 -18.28 -7.56 3.27
C GLU A 35 -17.39 -8.53 2.49
N GLY A 36 -16.09 -8.46 2.72
CA GLY A 36 -15.11 -9.32 2.06
C GLY A 36 -13.70 -9.12 2.58
N ASP A 37 -12.75 -9.88 2.03
CA ASP A 37 -11.34 -9.84 2.39
C ASP A 37 -10.58 -8.93 1.42
N LEU A 38 -9.71 -8.06 1.93
CA LEU A 38 -8.77 -7.28 1.10
C LEU A 38 -7.49 -8.09 0.93
N ILE A 39 -7.06 -8.28 -0.31
CA ILE A 39 -6.00 -9.21 -0.69
C ILE A 39 -4.99 -8.47 -1.58
N LEU A 40 -3.70 -8.72 -1.36
CA LEU A 40 -2.65 -8.31 -2.30
C LEU A 40 -2.70 -9.21 -3.53
N ASN A 41 -2.72 -8.61 -4.71
CA ASN A 41 -2.67 -9.36 -5.95
C ASN A 41 -1.22 -9.76 -6.28
N ASP A 42 -1.00 -11.04 -6.56
CA ASP A 42 0.33 -11.60 -6.81
C ASP A 42 0.88 -11.14 -8.18
N ASP A 43 -0.01 -10.92 -9.16
CA ASP A 43 0.34 -10.53 -10.54
C ASP A 43 1.05 -9.15 -10.61
N PHE A 44 0.79 -8.26 -9.65
CA PHE A 44 1.35 -6.90 -9.64
C PHE A 44 2.88 -6.88 -9.48
N PHE A 45 3.45 -7.84 -8.74
CA PHE A 45 4.87 -7.85 -8.42
C PHE A 45 5.73 -8.64 -9.42
N GLY A 46 5.18 -8.91 -10.61
CA GLY A 46 5.89 -9.64 -11.65
C GLY A 46 6.16 -11.09 -11.26
N GLY A 47 5.24 -11.71 -10.51
CA GLY A 47 5.20 -13.16 -10.45
C GLY A 47 5.17 -13.67 -11.88
N GLU A 48 6.17 -14.47 -12.28
CA GLU A 48 6.16 -15.12 -13.58
C GLU A 48 4.77 -15.74 -13.81
N ASN A 49 4.32 -15.77 -15.07
CA ASN A 49 3.12 -16.46 -15.56
C ASN A 49 3.20 -17.97 -15.27
N VAL A 50 3.27 -18.34 -13.99
CA VAL A 50 3.16 -19.69 -13.50
C VAL A 50 1.67 -19.90 -13.43
N GLU A 51 1.19 -20.72 -14.36
CA GLU A 51 -0.19 -21.22 -14.51
C GLU A 51 -1.01 -21.07 -13.23
N PHE A 52 -2.22 -20.50 -13.37
CA PHE A 52 -3.27 -20.39 -12.35
C PHE A 52 -3.30 -21.60 -11.40
N SER A 53 -2.45 -21.54 -10.38
CA SER A 53 -2.42 -22.54 -9.33
C SER A 53 -3.55 -22.13 -8.40
N PHE A 54 -4.69 -22.80 -8.55
CA PHE A 54 -5.89 -22.67 -7.70
C PHE A 54 -5.64 -22.89 -6.19
N ASN A 55 -4.39 -23.12 -5.78
CA ASN A 55 -3.99 -23.49 -4.43
C ASN A 55 -2.94 -22.56 -3.77
N ARG A 56 -2.64 -21.39 -4.34
CA ARG A 56 -1.77 -20.42 -3.63
C ARG A 56 -2.59 -19.71 -2.55
N GLU A 57 -2.16 -19.84 -1.29
CA GLU A 57 -2.70 -19.06 -0.18
C GLU A 57 -2.37 -17.57 -0.38
N GLN A 58 -3.35 -16.83 -0.92
CA GLN A 58 -3.24 -15.40 -1.19
C GLN A 58 -2.89 -14.59 0.07
N VAL A 59 -2.12 -13.51 -0.08
CA VAL A 59 -1.78 -12.62 1.03
C VAL A 59 -2.96 -11.72 1.38
N ARG A 60 -3.72 -12.13 2.39
CA ARG A 60 -4.86 -11.35 2.91
C ARG A 60 -4.36 -10.25 3.84
N LEU A 61 -4.54 -9.00 3.42
CA LEU A 61 -4.22 -7.81 4.23
C LEU A 61 -5.24 -7.60 5.35
N LEU A 62 -6.52 -7.73 5.02
CA LEU A 62 -7.63 -7.52 5.94
C LEU A 62 -8.70 -8.59 5.71
N LYS A 63 -9.34 -9.04 6.78
CA LYS A 63 -10.48 -9.96 6.71
C LYS A 63 -11.75 -9.24 7.11
N ASN A 64 -12.89 -9.57 6.49
CA ASN A 64 -14.20 -9.04 6.88
C ASN A 64 -14.27 -7.49 6.86
N VAL A 65 -13.70 -6.87 5.82
CA VAL A 65 -13.87 -5.43 5.56
C VAL A 65 -15.31 -5.21 5.11
N ARG A 66 -16.06 -4.40 5.86
CA ARG A 66 -17.46 -4.07 5.53
C ARG A 66 -17.53 -2.76 4.78
N TRP A 67 -18.34 -2.71 3.74
CA TRP A 67 -18.61 -1.50 2.97
C TRP A 67 -20.10 -1.15 2.92
N SER A 68 -20.38 0.14 2.73
CA SER A 68 -21.70 0.65 2.38
C SER A 68 -21.57 1.87 1.47
N PHE A 69 -22.16 1.77 0.29
CA PHE A 69 -22.24 2.80 -0.75
C PHE A 69 -23.64 3.41 -0.74
N LYS A 70 -23.71 4.72 -0.57
CA LYS A 70 -24.96 5.47 -0.61
C LYS A 70 -24.86 6.55 -1.67
N PRO A 71 -25.54 6.39 -2.83
CA PRO A 71 -25.62 7.45 -3.81
C PRO A 71 -26.47 8.60 -3.24
N SER A 72 -26.09 9.82 -3.56
CA SER A 72 -26.80 11.04 -3.23
C SER A 72 -26.63 12.03 -4.37
N PHE A 73 -27.58 12.91 -4.57
CA PHE A 73 -27.51 13.93 -5.60
C PHE A 73 -27.44 15.32 -4.96
N ASN A 74 -26.56 16.16 -5.47
CA ASN A 74 -26.42 17.56 -5.10
C ASN A 74 -26.47 18.40 -6.38
N SER A 75 -27.17 19.53 -6.36
CA SER A 75 -27.24 20.47 -7.49
C SER A 75 -25.87 21.01 -7.93
N ALA A 76 -24.90 21.13 -7.01
CA ALA A 76 -23.58 21.66 -7.33
C ALA A 76 -22.56 20.62 -7.83
N GLU A 77 -22.58 19.40 -7.27
CA GLU A 77 -21.56 18.36 -7.53
C GLU A 77 -22.14 17.16 -8.31
N GLY A 78 -23.43 17.19 -8.67
CA GLY A 78 -24.13 16.10 -9.34
C GLY A 78 -24.27 14.85 -8.47
N LEU A 79 -24.00 13.68 -9.05
CA LEU A 79 -24.02 12.40 -8.33
C LEU A 79 -22.79 12.29 -7.42
N ILE A 80 -23.05 12.19 -6.12
CA ILE A 80 -22.05 11.95 -5.08
C ILE A 80 -22.28 10.57 -4.48
N LEU A 81 -21.26 9.74 -4.49
CA LEU A 81 -21.24 8.45 -3.84
C LEU A 81 -20.56 8.56 -2.46
N LYS A 82 -21.35 8.38 -1.40
CA LYS A 82 -20.84 8.30 -0.03
C LYS A 82 -20.46 6.84 0.27
N VAL A 83 -19.18 6.58 0.46
CA VAL A 83 -18.64 5.25 0.77
C VAL A 83 -18.25 5.19 2.24
N ASN A 84 -18.76 4.20 2.96
CA ASN A 84 -18.36 3.91 4.34
C ASN A 84 -17.62 2.59 4.35
N ILE A 85 -16.40 2.59 4.86
CA ILE A 85 -15.60 1.37 5.06
C ILE A 85 -15.37 1.19 6.56
N LYS A 86 -15.64 -0.02 7.06
CA LYS A 86 -15.50 -0.39 8.47
C LYS A 86 -14.63 -1.64 8.59
N HIS A 87 -13.62 -1.56 9.44
CA HIS A 87 -12.80 -2.69 9.84
C HIS A 87 -12.07 -2.33 11.16
N PRO A 88 -11.83 -3.25 12.11
CA PRO A 88 -11.16 -2.96 13.39
C PRO A 88 -9.77 -2.32 13.27
N SER A 89 -9.03 -2.67 12.21
CA SER A 89 -7.72 -2.07 11.89
C SER A 89 -7.78 -0.67 11.31
N LEU A 90 -8.96 -0.19 10.89
CA LEU A 90 -9.14 1.10 10.23
C LEU A 90 -9.82 2.08 11.19
N ARG A 91 -9.18 3.22 11.46
CA ARG A 91 -9.75 4.28 12.30
C ARG A 91 -9.75 5.61 11.54
N TRP A 92 -10.95 6.15 11.36
CA TRP A 92 -11.16 7.48 10.82
C TRP A 92 -11.05 8.54 11.93
N LYS A 93 -10.40 9.68 11.67
CA LYS A 93 -10.22 10.73 12.71
C LYS A 93 -11.49 11.57 12.91
N ASN A 94 -12.07 12.10 11.83
CA ASN A 94 -13.17 13.08 11.92
C ASN A 94 -14.41 12.58 11.17
N LYS A 95 -14.31 12.42 9.85
CA LYS A 95 -15.40 11.93 8.99
C LYS A 95 -15.17 10.44 8.70
N LYS A 96 -16.23 9.64 8.77
CA LYS A 96 -16.19 8.17 8.57
C LYS A 96 -16.51 7.74 7.14
N SER A 97 -16.59 8.69 6.22
CA SER A 97 -17.08 8.46 4.86
C SER A 97 -16.16 9.10 3.83
N ILE A 98 -15.86 8.33 2.81
CA ILE A 98 -15.23 8.80 1.57
C ILE A 98 -16.34 9.34 0.68
N TYR A 99 -16.08 10.44 0.00
CA TYR A 99 -17.01 11.00 -0.98
C TYR A 99 -16.36 10.95 -2.36
N ILE A 100 -17.06 10.35 -3.30
CA ILE A 100 -16.62 10.22 -4.69
C ILE A 100 -17.66 10.92 -5.56
N SER A 101 -17.25 12.00 -6.23
CA SER A 101 -18.03 12.63 -7.31
C SER A 101 -17.43 12.26 -8.66
N TYR A 102 -18.02 12.78 -9.73
CA TYR A 102 -17.50 12.64 -11.09
C TYR A 102 -16.07 13.19 -11.21
N ASP A 103 -15.83 14.36 -10.64
CA ASP A 103 -14.61 15.14 -10.79
C ASP A 103 -13.69 15.08 -9.56
N SER A 104 -14.14 14.57 -8.42
CA SER A 104 -13.37 14.64 -7.17
C SER A 104 -13.47 13.38 -6.31
N VAL A 105 -12.41 13.17 -5.52
CA VAL A 105 -12.39 12.23 -4.41
C VAL A 105 -12.01 12.98 -3.15
N LYS A 106 -12.81 12.83 -2.09
CA LYS A 106 -12.55 13.35 -0.75
C LYS A 106 -12.41 12.17 0.20
N LEU A 107 -11.19 11.84 0.58
CA LEU A 107 -10.84 10.78 1.53
C LEU A 107 -10.49 11.44 2.88
N PRO A 108 -11.25 11.17 3.95
CA PRO A 108 -10.96 11.76 5.25
C PRO A 108 -9.70 11.17 5.88
N ALA A 109 -9.07 11.96 6.76
CA ALA A 109 -7.91 11.54 7.52
C ALA A 109 -8.18 10.25 8.32
N GLY A 110 -7.23 9.33 8.26
CA GLY A 110 -7.38 8.01 8.84
C GLY A 110 -6.06 7.34 9.19
N ASN A 111 -6.17 6.20 9.84
CA ASN A 111 -5.08 5.29 10.08
C ASN A 111 -5.51 3.84 9.87
N LEU A 112 -4.57 3.04 9.38
CA LEU A 112 -4.68 1.61 9.18
C LEU A 112 -3.55 0.91 9.95
N ASN A 113 -3.88 -0.05 10.79
CA ASN A 113 -2.90 -0.84 11.53
C ASN A 113 -3.10 -2.33 11.23
N LEU A 114 -2.19 -2.90 10.46
CA LEU A 114 -2.20 -4.31 10.13
C LEU A 114 -1.40 -5.08 11.17
N LYS A 115 -1.80 -6.33 11.41
CA LYS A 115 -0.97 -7.28 12.18
C LYS A 115 0.29 -7.61 11.36
N LYS A 116 1.18 -8.43 11.92
CA LYS A 116 2.37 -8.91 11.22
C LYS A 116 1.96 -9.51 9.87
N LEU A 117 2.44 -8.89 8.80
CA LEU A 117 2.25 -9.31 7.42
C LEU A 117 3.42 -10.19 7.01
N GLU A 118 3.13 -11.21 6.20
CA GLU A 118 4.13 -12.05 5.54
C GLU A 118 3.86 -11.99 4.04
N ILE A 119 4.64 -11.18 3.33
CA ILE A 119 4.37 -10.90 1.91
C ILE A 119 5.26 -11.68 0.96
N GLY A 120 6.06 -12.63 1.46
CA GLY A 120 6.88 -13.48 0.59
C GLY A 120 6.08 -14.36 -0.36
N ARG A 121 4.82 -14.62 -0.04
CA ARG A 121 3.96 -15.47 -0.87
C ARG A 121 3.56 -14.83 -2.21
N VAL A 122 3.76 -13.52 -2.34
CA VAL A 122 3.51 -12.75 -3.56
C VAL A 122 4.44 -13.17 -4.72
N GLY A 123 5.59 -13.78 -4.42
CA GLY A 123 6.53 -14.26 -5.44
C GLY A 123 7.60 -13.24 -5.85
N GLY A 124 8.36 -13.56 -6.90
CA GLY A 124 9.48 -12.74 -7.39
C GLY A 124 10.53 -12.45 -6.30
N LEU A 125 11.05 -11.22 -6.27
CA LEU A 125 12.00 -10.77 -5.25
C LEU A 125 11.42 -10.87 -3.82
N LEU A 126 10.12 -10.61 -3.66
CA LEU A 126 9.45 -10.73 -2.37
C LEU A 126 9.43 -12.19 -1.90
N GLY A 127 9.27 -13.15 -2.81
CA GLY A 127 9.44 -14.58 -2.52
C GLY A 127 10.83 -14.92 -2.02
N THR A 128 11.86 -14.42 -2.70
CA THR A 128 13.27 -14.67 -2.33
C THR A 128 13.61 -14.11 -0.94
N ILE A 129 13.25 -12.86 -0.67
CA ILE A 129 13.57 -12.23 0.62
C ILE A 129 12.55 -12.57 1.72
N ASN A 130 11.39 -13.09 1.36
CA ASN A 130 10.27 -13.45 2.23
C ASN A 130 10.07 -12.48 3.42
N PRO A 131 9.71 -11.21 3.16
CA PRO A 131 9.74 -10.20 4.18
C PRO A 131 8.52 -10.31 5.11
N LYS A 132 8.78 -10.09 6.40
CA LYS A 132 7.77 -10.05 7.46
C LYS A 132 7.89 -8.76 8.26
N PHE A 133 6.78 -8.09 8.54
CA PHE A 133 6.77 -6.83 9.29
C PHE A 133 5.38 -6.47 9.81
N VAL A 134 5.32 -5.63 10.84
CA VAL A 134 4.08 -4.98 11.27
C VAL A 134 3.90 -3.68 10.50
N PHE A 135 2.76 -3.52 9.83
CA PHE A 135 2.49 -2.34 8.98
C PHE A 135 1.48 -1.40 9.60
N SER A 136 1.80 -0.10 9.58
CA SER A 136 0.84 0.96 9.89
C SER A 136 0.89 2.05 8.82
N ALA A 137 -0.27 2.52 8.39
CA ALA A 137 -0.41 3.69 7.51
C ALA A 137 -1.24 4.76 8.21
N SER A 138 -0.92 6.03 7.97
CA SER A 138 -1.72 7.17 8.39
C SER A 138 -1.69 8.25 7.34
N TRP A 139 -2.82 8.91 7.10
CA TRP A 139 -2.95 9.96 6.11
C TRP A 139 -3.75 11.16 6.64
N SER A 140 -3.45 12.34 6.12
CA SER A 140 -4.27 13.55 6.30
C SER A 140 -5.54 13.48 5.47
N ASN A 141 -6.38 14.52 5.50
CA ASN A 141 -7.46 14.62 4.51
C ASN A 141 -6.84 14.70 3.12
N ILE A 142 -7.40 13.95 2.18
CA ILE A 142 -6.99 13.94 0.78
C ILE A 142 -8.18 14.42 -0.03
N LYS A 143 -7.98 15.48 -0.81
CA LYS A 143 -8.94 15.98 -1.77
C LYS A 143 -8.25 16.10 -3.11
N MET A 144 -8.69 15.29 -4.07
CA MET A 144 -8.10 15.21 -5.40
C MET A 144 -9.15 15.42 -6.46
N SER A 145 -8.81 16.22 -7.47
CA SER A 145 -9.53 16.29 -8.75
C SER A 145 -9.10 15.10 -9.61
N LYS A 146 -10.08 14.37 -10.16
CA LYS A 146 -9.86 13.26 -11.10
C LYS A 146 -9.54 13.72 -12.52
N ILE A 147 -9.94 14.93 -12.88
CA ILE A 147 -9.79 15.46 -14.24
C ILE A 147 -8.38 16.00 -14.44
N ASP A 148 -7.89 16.77 -13.47
CA ASP A 148 -6.61 17.47 -13.61
C ASP A 148 -5.47 16.78 -12.86
N ASN A 149 -5.75 15.68 -12.15
CA ASN A 149 -4.85 15.05 -11.18
C ASN A 149 -4.25 16.03 -10.14
N LYS A 150 -4.88 17.19 -9.97
CA LYS A 150 -4.51 18.22 -9.01
C LYS A 150 -5.22 17.96 -7.70
N GLY A 151 -4.51 18.09 -6.60
CA GLY A 151 -5.04 17.89 -5.27
C GLY A 151 -4.56 18.95 -4.30
N GLU A 152 -5.30 19.09 -3.20
CA GLU A 152 -4.80 19.80 -2.02
C GLU A 152 -3.59 19.05 -1.45
N ASP A 153 -2.67 19.79 -0.83
CA ASP A 153 -1.51 19.21 -0.18
C ASP A 153 -1.96 18.17 0.87
N PHE A 154 -1.27 17.04 0.90
CA PHE A 154 -1.54 15.97 1.84
C PHE A 154 -0.27 15.25 2.26
N ASP A 155 -0.31 14.62 3.43
CA ASP A 155 0.75 13.77 3.94
C ASP A 155 0.21 12.36 4.17
N MET A 156 0.95 11.36 3.71
CA MET A 156 0.79 9.96 4.10
C MET A 156 2.08 9.44 4.71
N ILE A 157 1.96 8.66 5.77
CA ILE A 157 3.08 8.06 6.48
C ILE A 157 2.81 6.57 6.57
N PHE A 158 3.74 5.78 6.07
CA PHE A 158 3.75 4.33 6.19
C PHE A 158 4.91 3.94 7.10
N LYS A 159 4.66 3.02 8.04
CA LYS A 159 5.68 2.50 8.94
C LYS A 159 5.69 0.99 8.85
N LEU A 160 6.88 0.46 8.61
CA LEU A 160 7.17 -0.97 8.65
C LEU A 160 7.97 -1.16 9.95
N ASN A 161 7.37 -1.80 10.94
CA ASN A 161 8.04 -2.11 12.20
C ASN A 161 8.47 -3.57 12.20
N ASP A 162 9.58 -3.83 12.88
CA ASP A 162 10.13 -5.18 13.08
C ASP A 162 10.29 -5.96 11.77
N PHE A 163 10.97 -5.34 10.80
CA PHE A 163 11.23 -5.95 9.50
C PHE A 163 12.16 -7.15 9.66
N GLU A 164 11.75 -8.28 9.11
CA GLU A 164 12.46 -9.55 9.09
C GLU A 164 12.48 -10.10 7.66
N THR A 165 13.45 -10.96 7.36
CA THR A 165 13.62 -11.67 6.09
C THR A 165 14.08 -13.10 6.38
N SER A 166 13.80 -14.03 5.46
CA SER A 166 14.37 -15.38 5.49
C SER A 166 15.89 -15.39 5.29
N LEU A 167 16.43 -14.38 4.61
CA LEU A 167 17.86 -14.30 4.24
C LEU A 167 18.76 -13.79 5.37
N SER A 168 18.21 -13.60 6.58
CA SER A 168 19.00 -13.19 7.74
C SER A 168 18.55 -13.90 9.00
N ASN A 169 19.54 -14.31 9.79
CA ASN A 169 19.33 -14.85 11.13
C ASN A 169 19.13 -13.74 12.17
N PHE A 170 19.41 -12.48 11.84
CA PHE A 170 19.22 -11.35 12.73
C PHE A 170 17.81 -10.77 12.57
N LYS A 171 17.02 -10.81 13.65
CA LYS A 171 15.62 -10.40 13.64
C LYS A 171 15.30 -9.55 14.88
N PRO A 172 14.66 -8.38 14.73
CA PRO A 172 14.37 -7.69 13.47
C PRO A 172 15.62 -7.02 12.87
N LEU A 173 15.65 -6.85 11.56
CA LEU A 173 16.68 -6.08 10.85
C LEU A 173 16.51 -4.57 11.01
N GLY A 174 15.30 -4.10 11.31
CA GLY A 174 15.06 -2.68 11.52
C GLY A 174 13.59 -2.30 11.46
N SER A 175 13.35 -1.01 11.57
CA SER A 175 12.05 -0.40 11.39
C SER A 175 12.18 0.83 10.50
N TYR A 176 11.26 1.00 9.56
CA TYR A 176 11.37 2.00 8.51
C TYR A 176 10.13 2.87 8.46
N ARG A 177 10.33 4.15 8.11
CA ARG A 177 9.28 5.13 7.89
C ARG A 177 9.38 5.62 6.45
N PHE A 178 8.28 5.50 5.71
CA PHE A 178 8.10 6.07 4.41
C PHE A 178 7.12 7.24 4.51
N ASP A 179 7.52 8.41 4.05
CA ASP A 179 6.68 9.60 3.99
C ASP A 179 6.38 9.90 2.53
N LEU A 180 5.10 10.01 2.17
CA LEU A 180 4.61 10.47 0.88
C LEU A 180 3.90 11.80 1.08
N LYS A 181 4.32 12.82 0.35
CA LYS A 181 3.76 14.17 0.44
C LYS A 181 3.28 14.62 -0.92
N SER A 182 2.07 15.14 -1.00
CA SER A 182 1.64 15.96 -2.13
C SER A 182 1.89 17.43 -1.79
N LYS A 183 2.65 18.12 -2.65
CA LYS A 183 2.88 19.56 -2.55
C LYS A 183 2.74 20.17 -3.93
N ASN A 184 1.85 21.16 -4.09
CA ASN A 184 1.59 21.81 -5.38
C ASN A 184 1.26 20.81 -6.50
N SER A 185 0.46 19.77 -6.20
CA SER A 185 0.14 18.67 -7.13
C SER A 185 1.33 17.83 -7.61
N GLN A 186 2.48 17.92 -6.94
CA GLN A 186 3.62 17.02 -7.14
C GLN A 186 3.74 16.08 -5.94
N PHE A 187 4.12 14.83 -6.20
CA PHE A 187 4.27 13.81 -5.16
C PHE A 187 5.75 13.59 -4.86
N PHE A 188 6.11 13.73 -3.60
CA PHE A 188 7.46 13.52 -3.09
C PHE A 188 7.44 12.38 -2.10
N TRP A 189 8.42 11.50 -2.18
CA TRP A 189 8.57 10.43 -1.22
C TRP A 189 9.93 10.47 -0.53
N SER A 190 9.97 9.96 0.68
CA SER A 190 11.22 9.72 1.40
C SER A 190 11.10 8.48 2.28
N VAL A 191 12.22 7.82 2.51
CA VAL A 191 12.31 6.65 3.38
C VAL A 191 13.47 6.82 4.34
N ASN A 192 13.25 6.51 5.61
CA ASN A 192 14.26 6.57 6.65
C ASN A 192 14.13 5.39 7.62
N ALA A 193 15.28 4.83 8.01
CA ALA A 193 15.35 3.87 9.11
C ALA A 193 15.19 4.58 10.47
N LYS A 194 14.51 3.91 11.40
CA LYS A 194 14.46 4.31 12.80
C LYS A 194 15.80 4.02 13.48
N PRO A 195 16.19 4.81 14.50
CA PRO A 195 17.36 4.53 15.34
C PRO A 195 17.37 3.09 15.84
N GLY A 196 18.54 2.46 15.84
CA GLY A 196 18.70 1.06 16.26
C GLY A 196 18.43 0.01 15.16
N SER A 197 18.05 0.41 13.94
CA SER A 197 17.96 -0.53 12.81
C SER A 197 19.35 -1.06 12.43
N ILE A 198 19.46 -2.36 12.15
CA ILE A 198 20.71 -3.00 11.70
C ILE A 198 21.07 -2.52 10.30
N ILE A 199 20.08 -2.40 9.43
CA ILE A 199 20.21 -1.79 8.11
C ILE A 199 19.69 -0.35 8.18
N LYS A 200 20.56 0.61 7.91
CA LYS A 200 20.17 2.01 7.72
C LYS A 200 19.70 2.18 6.29
N ILE A 201 18.47 2.63 6.12
CA ILE A 201 17.89 2.98 4.83
C ILE A 201 17.62 4.48 4.82
N VAL A 202 18.10 5.17 3.80
CA VAL A 202 17.79 6.59 3.55
C VAL A 202 17.55 6.77 2.06
N GLY A 203 16.43 7.38 1.69
CA GLY A 203 16.13 7.63 0.30
C GLY A 203 15.10 8.73 0.13
N LYS A 204 15.05 9.27 -1.07
CA LYS A 204 14.07 10.28 -1.46
C LYS A 204 13.90 10.30 -2.96
N GLY A 205 12.77 10.84 -3.39
CA GLY A 205 12.45 10.99 -4.79
C GLY A 205 11.07 11.60 -5.02
N GLN A 206 10.55 11.39 -6.21
CA GLN A 206 9.25 11.89 -6.67
C GLN A 206 8.43 10.78 -7.30
N ILE A 207 7.12 10.99 -7.39
CA ILE A 207 6.23 10.20 -8.25
C ILE A 207 5.73 11.15 -9.34
N VAL A 208 6.12 10.85 -10.58
CA VAL A 208 5.63 11.54 -11.78
C VAL A 208 4.61 10.62 -12.45
N ASP A 209 5.09 9.66 -13.25
CA ASP A 209 4.29 8.54 -13.77
C ASP A 209 4.61 7.22 -13.05
N SER A 210 5.82 7.14 -12.48
CA SER A 210 6.31 6.02 -11.70
C SER A 210 7.13 6.52 -10.51
N LEU A 211 7.53 5.61 -9.63
CA LEU A 211 8.42 5.93 -8.52
C LEU A 211 9.81 6.24 -9.09
N VAL A 212 10.26 7.49 -8.95
CA VAL A 212 11.59 7.92 -9.38
C VAL A 212 12.40 8.38 -8.17
N GLY A 213 13.64 7.91 -8.04
CA GLY A 213 14.57 8.38 -7.01
C GLY A 213 15.62 7.36 -6.60
N ARG A 214 16.29 7.63 -5.48
CA ARG A 214 17.39 6.80 -5.01
C ARG A 214 17.20 6.43 -3.55
N VAL A 215 17.50 5.17 -3.25
CA VAL A 215 17.59 4.64 -1.88
C VAL A 215 19.01 4.15 -1.64
N LYS A 216 19.58 4.56 -0.52
CA LYS A 216 20.86 4.09 0.01
C LYS A 216 20.60 3.18 1.18
N LEU A 217 21.25 2.02 1.17
CA LEU A 217 21.27 1.06 2.25
C LEU A 217 22.69 0.95 2.78
N LYS A 218 22.85 1.10 4.10
CA LYS A 218 24.13 0.89 4.77
C LYS A 218 23.92 -0.08 5.92
N CYS A 219 24.68 -1.17 5.92
CA CYS A 219 24.74 -2.01 7.10
C CYS A 219 25.47 -1.29 8.23
N THR A 220 24.94 -1.38 9.44
CA THR A 220 25.55 -0.76 10.63
C THR A 220 26.11 -1.77 11.62
N ARG A 221 25.58 -3.00 11.63
CA ARG A 221 25.97 -4.09 12.53
C ARG A 221 25.83 -5.43 11.81
N TYR A 222 26.65 -6.42 12.17
CA TYR A 222 26.58 -7.78 11.64
C TYR A 222 26.70 -7.84 10.10
N CYS A 223 27.57 -6.99 9.52
CA CYS A 223 27.57 -6.72 8.09
C CYS A 223 28.09 -7.86 7.25
N GLU A 224 29.04 -8.63 7.77
CA GLU A 224 29.52 -9.88 7.17
C GLU A 224 28.40 -10.89 6.94
N TYR A 225 27.30 -10.83 7.71
CA TYR A 225 26.15 -11.73 7.58
C TYR A 225 25.01 -11.16 6.72
N LEU A 226 25.11 -9.92 6.26
CA LEU A 226 24.05 -9.24 5.49
C LEU A 226 24.44 -8.92 4.05
N VAL A 227 25.66 -9.28 3.64
CA VAL A 227 26.18 -9.01 2.29
C VAL A 227 25.24 -9.55 1.22
N SER A 228 24.88 -10.84 1.29
CA SER A 228 24.02 -11.47 0.28
C SER A 228 22.63 -10.82 0.21
N LEU A 229 22.05 -10.44 1.35
CA LEU A 229 20.77 -9.73 1.38
C LEU A 229 20.88 -8.38 0.68
N LEU A 230 21.94 -7.61 0.96
CA LEU A 230 22.12 -6.27 0.41
C LEU A 230 22.44 -6.31 -1.08
N GLU A 231 23.19 -7.32 -1.55
CA GLU A 231 23.50 -7.54 -2.97
C GLU A 231 22.27 -7.96 -3.78
N VAL A 232 21.34 -8.70 -3.17
CA VAL A 232 20.04 -9.04 -3.80
C VAL A 232 19.17 -7.80 -3.98
N VAL A 233 19.26 -6.84 -3.05
CA VAL A 233 18.37 -5.66 -3.04
C VAL A 233 18.94 -4.50 -3.87
N GLY A 234 20.26 -4.29 -3.88
CA GLY A 234 20.87 -3.13 -4.50
C GLY A 234 22.29 -3.36 -4.98
N ARG A 235 22.79 -2.41 -5.77
CA ARG A 235 24.16 -2.46 -6.30
C ARG A 235 25.12 -1.85 -5.29
N LYS A 236 26.22 -2.54 -5.00
CA LYS A 236 27.25 -2.04 -4.10
C LYS A 236 27.94 -0.81 -4.70
N ASN A 237 28.06 0.26 -3.92
CA ASN A 237 28.76 1.49 -4.26
C ASN A 237 29.57 1.95 -3.04
N GLY A 238 30.84 1.55 -2.98
CA GLY A 238 31.69 1.73 -1.81
C GLY A 238 31.20 0.92 -0.61
N GLU A 239 30.95 1.59 0.52
CA GLU A 239 30.38 1.00 1.75
C GLU A 239 28.84 0.96 1.76
N GLU A 240 28.19 1.54 0.76
CA GLU A 240 26.74 1.62 0.66
C GLU A 240 26.24 0.72 -0.47
N TYR A 241 24.96 0.39 -0.42
CA TYR A 241 24.24 -0.25 -1.51
C TYR A 241 23.20 0.74 -2.02
N GLU A 242 23.11 0.91 -3.34
CA GLU A 242 22.18 1.85 -3.96
C GLU A 242 21.13 1.10 -4.77
N VAL A 243 19.88 1.56 -4.62
CA VAL A 243 18.74 1.17 -5.44
C VAL A 243 18.24 2.42 -6.14
N PHE A 244 18.07 2.29 -7.46
CA PHE A 244 17.58 3.33 -8.33
C PHE A 244 16.19 2.96 -8.81
N PHE A 245 15.25 3.88 -8.64
CA PHE A 245 13.89 3.78 -9.15
C PHE A 245 13.72 4.81 -10.27
N GLY A 246 13.13 4.40 -11.39
CA GLY A 246 13.00 5.22 -12.61
C GLY A 246 14.18 5.04 -13.56
N GLY A 247 13.99 4.18 -14.55
CA GLY A 247 14.87 3.94 -15.69
C GLY A 247 14.04 3.66 -16.93
#